data_AF-A0A7V8U902-F1
#
_entry.id   AF-A0A7V8U902-F1
#
_cell.length_a   1.000
_cell.length_b   1.000
_cell.length_c   1.000
_cell.angle_alpha   90.00
_cell.angle_beta   90.00
_cell.angle_gamma   90.00
#
_symmetry.space_group_name_H-M   'P 1'
#
loop_
_entity.id
_entity.type
_entity.pdbx_description
1 polymer ?
#
loop_
_entity_poly.entity_id
_entity_poly.type
_entity_poly.pdbx_seq_one_letter_code
_entity_poly.pdbx_strand_id
1 'polypeptide(L)'
;MHIDGNAVRIVAQDTRSSFASYDRAILDAARLSMTMLEANALSEVPARDSQIALRAIHESTGHLISARGSMVKLVGHLNSVKRRSDQAPMNVGCPGPTPLGSLQDEASEAEPAFG
;
A
#
# COMPACT_ATOMS: atom_id res chain seq x y z
N MET A 1 -3.01 1.91 29.46
CA MET A 1 -1.64 2.10 28.94
C MET A 1 -1.54 3.52 28.42
N HIS A 2 -0.60 4.31 28.93
CA HIS A 2 -0.37 5.67 28.44
C HIS A 2 0.56 5.63 27.22
N ILE A 3 0.20 6.35 26.16
CA ILE A 3 1.06 6.56 24.98
C ILE A 3 1.01 8.06 24.64
N ASP A 4 2.15 8.65 24.35
CA ASP A 4 2.20 10.04 23.88
C ASP A 4 1.46 10.23 22.54
N GLY A 5 0.53 11.17 22.50
CA GLY A 5 -0.32 11.43 21.32
C GLY A 5 0.46 11.97 20.12
N ASN A 6 1.56 12.70 20.35
CA ASN A 6 2.42 13.17 19.26
C ASN A 6 3.19 12.01 18.62
N ALA A 7 3.71 11.08 19.43
CA ALA A 7 4.32 9.85 18.95
C ALA A 7 3.36 9.02 18.09
N VAL A 8 2.08 8.92 18.48
CA VAL A 8 1.07 8.23 17.66
C VAL A 8 0.87 8.91 16.30
N ARG A 9 0.85 10.25 16.24
CA ARG A 9 0.73 10.99 14.97
C ARG A 9 1.94 10.79 14.06
N ILE A 10 3.15 10.84 14.62
CA ILE A 10 4.40 10.61 13.88
C ILE A 10 4.41 9.21 13.29
N VAL A 11 4.17 8.18 14.10
CA VAL A 11 4.13 6.78 13.63
C VAL A 11 3.08 6.59 12.54
N ALA A 12 1.89 7.20 12.68
CA ALA A 12 0.86 7.15 11.66
C ALA A 12 1.28 7.83 10.35
N GLN A 13 1.98 8.96 10.42
CA GLN A 13 2.53 9.66 9.26
C GLN A 13 3.61 8.84 8.56
N ASP A 14 4.58 8.31 9.30
CA ASP A 14 5.69 7.52 8.77
C ASP A 14 5.22 6.23 8.13
N THR A 15 4.20 5.60 8.73
CA THR A 15 3.54 4.42 8.16
C THR A 15 2.93 4.74 6.80
N ARG A 16 2.18 5.86 6.67
CA ARG A 16 1.60 6.28 5.38
C ARG A 16 2.68 6.57 4.34
N SER A 17 3.74 7.28 4.74
CA SER A 17 4.87 7.56 3.85
C SER A 17 5.52 6.27 3.35
N SER A 18 5.68 5.29 4.25
CA SER A 18 6.28 4.00 3.92
C SER A 18 5.44 3.23 2.90
N PHE A 19 4.11 3.22 3.03
CA PHE A 19 3.22 2.63 2.01
C PHE A 19 3.39 3.31 0.65
N ALA A 20 3.41 4.65 0.61
CA ALA A 20 3.61 5.38 -0.63
C ALA A 20 4.96 5.04 -1.29
N SER A 21 6.02 4.87 -0.50
CA SER A 21 7.33 4.43 -0.99
C SER A 21 7.29 3.02 -1.57
N TYR A 22 6.63 2.06 -0.91
CA TYR A 22 6.47 0.70 -1.44
C TYR A 22 5.62 0.67 -2.71
N ASP A 23 4.50 1.40 -2.74
CA ASP A 23 3.62 1.48 -3.91
C ASP A 23 4.37 2.05 -5.11
N ARG A 24 5.19 3.09 -4.90
CA ARG A 24 6.04 3.65 -5.94
C ARG A 24 7.12 2.68 -6.42
N ALA A 25 7.80 1.98 -5.50
CA ALA A 25 8.81 1.00 -5.85
C ALA A 25 8.22 -0.18 -6.67
N ILE A 26 7.02 -0.65 -6.32
CA ILE A 26 6.31 -1.70 -7.07
C ILE A 26 5.95 -1.20 -8.48
N LEU A 27 5.46 0.04 -8.60
CA LEU A 27 5.17 0.64 -9.90
C LEU A 27 6.42 0.75 -10.77
N ASP A 28 7.54 1.21 -10.20
CA ASP A 28 8.80 1.36 -10.93
C ASP A 28 9.38 -0.01 -11.35
N ALA A 29 9.23 -1.06 -10.53
CA ALA A 29 9.61 -2.42 -10.91
C ALA A 29 8.74 -3.00 -12.04
N ALA A 30 7.44 -2.70 -12.04
CA ALA A 30 6.54 -3.07 -13.14
C ALA A 30 6.94 -2.37 -14.45
N ARG A 31 7.28 -1.07 -14.39
CA ARG A 31 7.81 -0.32 -15.54
C ARG A 31 9.11 -0.92 -16.06
N LEU A 32 10.05 -1.25 -15.18
CA LEU A 32 11.31 -1.89 -15.55
C LEU A 32 11.09 -3.22 -16.28
N SER A 33 10.10 -4.02 -15.82
CA SER A 33 9.73 -5.27 -16.49
C SER A 33 9.24 -5.03 -17.92
N MET A 34 8.40 -4.01 -18.14
CA MET A 34 7.94 -3.62 -19.48
C MET A 34 9.10 -3.13 -20.35
N THR A 35 9.95 -2.24 -19.84
CA THR A 35 11.12 -1.75 -20.57
C THR A 35 12.06 -2.88 -20.97
N MET A 36 12.26 -3.89 -20.12
CA MET A 36 13.07 -5.05 -20.45
C MET A 36 12.46 -5.87 -21.60
N LEU A 37 11.14 -6.08 -21.60
CA LEU A 37 10.45 -6.78 -22.68
C LEU A 37 10.53 -6.02 -24.00
N GLU A 38 10.33 -4.70 -23.98
CA GLU A 38 10.47 -3.84 -25.16
C GLU A 38 11.91 -3.85 -25.69
N ALA A 39 12.91 -3.74 -24.80
CA ALA A 39 14.32 -3.79 -25.18
C ALA A 39 14.70 -5.13 -25.82
N ASN A 40 14.20 -6.24 -25.28
CA ASN A 40 14.44 -7.58 -25.86
C ASN A 40 13.77 -7.75 -27.23
N ALA A 41 12.63 -7.11 -27.49
CA ALA A 41 11.98 -7.16 -28.79
C ALA A 41 12.77 -6.40 -29.88
N LEU A 42 13.52 -5.38 -29.47
CA LEU A 42 14.33 -4.53 -30.37
C LEU A 42 15.79 -4.99 -30.47
N SER A 43 16.23 -5.91 -29.62
CA SER A 43 17.64 -6.30 -29.48
C SER A 43 17.80 -7.80 -29.72
N GLU A 44 18.93 -8.22 -30.29
CA GLU A 44 19.29 -9.63 -30.45
C GLU A 44 19.80 -10.25 -29.13
N VAL A 45 19.11 -9.96 -28.00
CA VAL A 45 19.48 -10.53 -26.70
C VAL A 45 19.15 -12.02 -26.71
N PRO A 46 20.10 -12.91 -26.38
CA PRO A 46 19.83 -14.33 -26.26
C PRO A 46 18.69 -14.60 -25.27
N ALA A 47 17.75 -15.48 -25.63
CA ALA A 47 16.57 -15.79 -24.83
C ALA A 47 16.90 -16.22 -23.39
N ARG A 48 18.06 -16.86 -23.18
CA ARG A 48 18.52 -17.26 -21.86
C ARG A 48 18.84 -16.05 -20.97
N ASP A 49 19.51 -15.05 -21.51
CA ASP A 49 20.00 -13.89 -20.75
C ASP A 49 18.85 -12.94 -20.42
N SER A 50 17.92 -12.74 -21.37
CA SER A 50 16.68 -11.99 -21.12
C SER A 50 15.81 -12.65 -20.05
N GLN A 51 15.70 -13.97 -20.07
CA GLN A 51 14.94 -14.72 -19.06
C GLN A 51 15.58 -14.63 -17.65
N ILE A 52 16.92 -14.60 -17.55
CA ILE A 52 17.62 -14.39 -16.28
C ILE A 52 17.30 -13.00 -15.73
N ALA A 53 17.38 -11.96 -16.56
CA ALA A 53 17.06 -10.60 -16.14
C ALA A 53 15.60 -10.44 -15.69
N LEU A 54 14.65 -10.96 -16.47
CA LEU A 54 13.22 -10.93 -16.11
C LEU A 54 12.94 -11.67 -14.80
N ARG A 55 13.62 -12.79 -14.55
CA ARG A 55 13.48 -13.53 -13.29
C ARG A 55 13.98 -12.71 -12.10
N ALA A 56 15.14 -12.07 -12.22
CA ALA A 56 15.69 -11.22 -11.16
C ALA A 56 14.77 -10.03 -10.85
N ILE A 57 14.19 -9.39 -11.87
CA ILE A 57 13.21 -8.30 -11.67
C ILE A 57 11.97 -8.83 -10.94
N HIS A 58 11.45 -9.99 -11.36
CA HIS A 58 10.28 -10.61 -10.75
C HIS A 58 10.51 -10.96 -9.27
N GLU A 59 11.64 -11.60 -8.95
CA GLU A 59 12.01 -11.95 -7.57
C GLU A 59 12.13 -10.71 -6.68
N SER A 60 12.81 -9.67 -7.16
CA SER A 60 12.91 -8.38 -6.48
C SER A 60 11.54 -7.73 -6.23
N THR A 61 10.66 -7.76 -7.23
CA THR A 61 9.27 -7.27 -7.10
C THR A 61 8.49 -8.06 -6.05
N GLY A 62 8.68 -9.38 -5.98
CA GLY A 62 8.09 -10.24 -4.96
C GLY A 62 8.51 -9.85 -3.53
N HIS A 63 9.76 -9.44 -3.34
CA HIS A 63 10.24 -8.93 -2.05
C HIS A 63 9.56 -7.61 -1.66
N LEU A 64 9.36 -6.68 -2.60
CA LEU A 64 8.65 -5.42 -2.36
C LEU A 64 7.19 -5.65 -1.94
N ILE A 65 6.49 -6.54 -2.64
CA ILE A 65 5.09 -6.92 -2.31
C ILE A 65 5.03 -7.56 -0.91
N SER A 66 5.99 -8.44 -0.59
CA SER A 66 6.08 -9.09 0.72
C SER A 66 6.35 -8.09 1.86
N ALA A 67 7.24 -7.13 1.63
CA ALA A 67 7.52 -6.05 2.59
C ALA A 67 6.27 -5.18 2.83
N ARG A 68 5.57 -4.80 1.77
CA ARG A 68 4.28 -4.08 1.85
C ARG A 68 3.23 -4.88 2.62
N GLY A 69 3.13 -6.18 2.39
CA GLY A 69 2.23 -7.07 3.14
C GLY A 69 2.55 -7.10 4.65
N SER A 70 3.83 -7.07 5.01
CA SER A 70 4.27 -6.96 6.41
C SER A 70 3.86 -5.63 7.05
N MET A 71 3.88 -4.52 6.30
CA MET A 71 3.38 -3.22 6.77
C MET A 71 1.88 -3.25 7.07
N VAL A 72 1.07 -3.96 6.28
CA VAL A 72 -0.38 -4.13 6.57
C VAL A 72 -0.58 -4.81 7.92
N LYS A 73 0.18 -5.87 8.20
CA LYS A 73 0.14 -6.58 9.49
C LYS A 73 0.58 -5.67 10.64
N LEU A 74 1.64 -4.88 10.44
CA LEU A 74 2.11 -3.89 11.40
C LEU A 74 1.01 -2.87 11.75
N VAL A 75 0.32 -2.31 10.74
CA VAL A 75 -0.81 -1.39 10.98
C VAL A 75 -1.92 -2.04 11.79
N GLY A 76 -2.29 -3.27 11.45
CA GLY A 76 -3.27 -4.03 12.24
C GLY A 76 -2.86 -4.18 13.70
N HIS A 77 -1.58 -4.47 13.96
CA HIS A 77 -1.04 -4.55 15.31
C HIS A 77 -1.06 -3.20 16.03
N LEU A 78 -0.58 -2.13 15.39
CA LEU A 78 -0.55 -0.77 15.94
C LEU A 78 -1.98 -0.28 16.30
N ASN A 79 -2.96 -0.56 15.46
CA ASN A 79 -4.37 -0.26 15.74
C ASN A 79 -4.90 -1.02 16.96
N SER A 80 -4.52 -2.29 17.13
CA SER A 80 -4.87 -3.08 18.32
C SER A 80 -4.20 -2.54 19.60
N VAL A 81 -2.97 -2.04 19.51
CA VAL A 81 -2.26 -1.38 20.62
C VAL A 81 -2.95 -0.06 21.00
N LYS A 82 -3.23 0.80 20.01
CA LYS A 82 -3.94 2.08 20.20
C LYS A 82 -5.32 1.89 20.82
N ARG A 83 -6.10 0.89 20.38
CA ARG A 83 -7.43 0.61 20.94
C ARG A 83 -7.40 0.25 22.42
N ARG A 84 -6.25 -0.26 22.92
CA ARG A 84 -6.04 -0.62 24.32
C ARG A 84 -5.31 0.47 25.12
N SER A 85 -5.05 1.63 24.52
CA SER A 85 -4.41 2.77 25.18
C SER A 85 -5.38 3.93 25.40
N ASP A 86 -4.91 4.95 26.09
CA ASP A 86 -5.58 6.25 26.23
C ASP A 86 -5.71 7.02 24.90
N GLN A 87 -5.12 6.52 23.81
CA GLN A 87 -5.20 7.07 22.46
C GLN A 87 -6.30 6.43 21.60
N ALA A 88 -7.13 5.55 22.18
CA ALA A 88 -8.31 4.99 21.53
C ALA A 88 -9.23 6.05 20.84
N PRO A 89 -9.53 7.23 21.45
CA PRO A 89 -10.40 8.23 20.82
C PRO A 89 -9.73 9.03 19.68
N MET A 90 -8.40 8.93 19.50
CA MET A 90 -7.72 9.70 18.45
C MET A 90 -8.02 9.15 17.05
N ASN A 91 -8.45 9.98 16.10
CA ASN A 91 -8.55 9.60 14.69
C ASN A 91 -7.23 9.84 13.95
N VAL A 92 -6.32 8.89 14.12
CA VAL A 92 -5.00 8.87 13.49
C VAL A 92 -4.89 7.60 12.65
N GLY A 93 -4.95 7.73 11.33
CA GLY A 93 -4.37 6.72 10.44
C GLY A 93 -5.29 5.68 9.79
N CYS A 94 -6.55 5.98 9.48
CA CYS A 94 -7.17 5.22 8.37
C CYS A 94 -6.45 5.61 7.07
N PRO A 95 -5.81 4.67 6.35
CA PRO A 95 -5.27 4.93 5.02
C PRO A 95 -6.43 5.11 4.04
N GLY A 96 -7.05 6.29 4.04
CA GLY A 96 -8.21 6.65 3.23
C GLY A 96 -9.47 5.80 3.51
N PRO A 97 -10.65 6.23 3.03
CA PRO A 97 -11.75 5.29 2.82
C PRO A 97 -11.24 4.24 1.82
N THR A 98 -11.49 2.97 2.11
CA THR A 98 -11.41 1.92 1.08
C THR A 98 -12.17 2.41 -0.15
N PRO A 99 -11.68 2.22 -1.39
CA PRO A 99 -12.39 2.66 -2.60
C PRO A 99 -13.77 1.99 -2.81
N LEU A 100 -14.17 1.07 -1.91
CA LEU A 100 -15.51 0.47 -1.83
C LEU A 100 -16.42 1.10 -0.76
N GLY A 101 -15.92 2.03 0.06
CA GLY A 101 -16.68 2.71 1.11
C GLY A 101 -17.44 3.93 0.63
N SER A 102 -17.03 4.53 -0.49
CA SER A 102 -17.71 5.67 -1.11
C SER A 102 -18.93 5.28 -1.95
N LEU A 103 -19.24 3.99 -2.08
CA LEU A 103 -20.45 3.52 -2.77
C LEU A 103 -21.63 3.25 -1.82
N GLN A 104 -21.45 3.38 -0.50
CA GLN A 104 -22.55 3.19 0.47
C GLN A 104 -23.19 4.51 0.89
N ASP A 105 -22.48 5.65 0.79
CA ASP A 105 -23.05 6.95 1.16
C ASP A 105 -24.06 7.49 0.13
N GLU A 106 -23.93 7.14 -1.17
CA GLU A 106 -24.90 7.61 -2.18
C GLU A 106 -26.23 6.83 -2.16
N ALA A 107 -26.30 5.67 -1.50
CA ALA A 107 -27.52 4.85 -1.47
C ALA A 107 -28.49 5.25 -0.34
N SER A 108 -28.07 6.10 0.60
CA SER A 108 -28.89 6.45 1.78
C SER A 108 -29.61 7.80 1.67
N GLU A 109 -29.39 8.59 0.61
CA GLU A 109 -29.98 9.93 0.47
C GLU A 109 -31.13 10.03 -0.57
N ALA A 110 -31.55 8.91 -1.15
CA ALA A 110 -32.69 8.88 -2.08
C ALA A 110 -33.97 8.34 -1.40
N GLU A 111 -34.49 9.06 -0.41
CA GLU A 111 -35.88 8.90 0.03
C GLU A 111 -36.69 10.12 -0.46
N PRO A 112 -37.61 9.98 -1.44
CA PRO A 112 -38.39 11.10 -1.91
C PRO A 112 -39.52 11.36 -0.92
N ALA A 113 -39.47 12.50 -0.24
CA ALA A 113 -40.61 13.02 0.53
C ALA A 113 -41.74 13.42 -0.45
N PHE A 114 -42.82 12.63 -0.47
CA PHE A 114 -44.11 13.07 -1.01
C PHE A 114 -44.89 13.78 0.10
N GLY A 115 -45.19 15.05 -0.13
CA GLY A 115 -46.09 15.89 0.67
C GLY A 115 -46.54 17.08 -0.15
#